data_AF-C5M3B0-F1
#
_entry.id   AF-C5M3B0-F1
#
_cell.length_a   1.000
_cell.length_b   1.000
_cell.length_c   1.000
_cell.angle_alpha   90.00
_cell.angle_beta   90.00
_cell.angle_gamma   90.00
#
_symmetry.space_group_name_H-M   'P 1'
#
loop_
_entity.id
_entity.type
_entity.pdbx_description
1 polymer ?
#
loop_
_entity_poly.entity_id
_entity_poly.type
_entity_poly.pdbx_seq_one_letter_code
_entity_poly.pdbx_strand_id
1 'polypeptide(L)'
;MPGLYPLPFNEQVVFFYNIVAATLWFCCFGRFLILLPLVGRRFLPGGIADFFHVVSLLPLIGSIVVKLALYPRWKKSYLWSLSNGIKMAWLCYGVIFPHPRIARHTSYSILITSWCIQYFIHYSYYAFRVKTKRSPLFLLWFEYNNFYLTYPFALVAEMILLFLSLGFVEEDSIYDYVLRGVFLLYIPVAYFAWGHLKERKRVKYTEVLEKRNVTRIRNNQNGSSNAANPTTATSIELRDIQDN
;
A
#
# COMPACT_ATOMS: atom_id res chain seq x y z
N MET A 1 -24.32 -2.28 16.82
CA MET A 1 -23.42 -2.70 15.71
C MET A 1 -23.04 -1.45 14.92
N PRO A 2 -21.76 -1.17 14.62
CA PRO A 2 -21.42 -0.04 13.76
C PRO A 2 -22.02 -0.30 12.37
N GLY A 3 -23.08 0.42 12.02
CA GLY A 3 -23.79 0.23 10.75
C GLY A 3 -22.80 0.37 9.59
N LEU A 4 -22.79 -0.63 8.69
CA LEU A 4 -22.06 -0.51 7.44
C LEU A 4 -22.68 0.68 6.68
N TYR A 5 -21.90 1.74 6.50
CA TYR A 5 -22.34 2.92 5.79
C TYR A 5 -22.62 2.54 4.32
N PRO A 6 -23.80 2.84 3.74
CA PRO A 6 -24.02 2.60 2.32
C PRO A 6 -23.09 3.52 1.52
N LEU A 7 -22.14 2.92 0.81
CA LEU A 7 -21.17 3.67 0.00
C LEU A 7 -21.80 4.11 -1.32
N PRO A 8 -21.49 5.30 -1.84
CA PRO A 8 -21.85 5.68 -3.21
C PRO A 8 -21.13 4.77 -4.22
N PHE A 9 -21.72 4.60 -5.41
CA PHE A 9 -21.23 3.67 -6.45
C PHE A 9 -19.73 3.81 -6.74
N ASN A 10 -19.21 5.04 -6.83
CA ASN A 10 -17.80 5.31 -7.08
C ASN A 10 -16.87 4.76 -5.98
N GLU A 11 -17.27 4.90 -4.71
CA GLU A 11 -16.50 4.37 -3.59
C GLU A 11 -16.60 2.84 -3.50
N GLN A 12 -17.72 2.25 -3.92
CA GLN A 12 -17.87 0.80 -4.02
C GLN A 12 -16.91 0.21 -5.05
N VAL A 13 -16.80 0.80 -6.23
CA VAL A 13 -15.85 0.35 -7.28
C VAL A 13 -14.42 0.34 -6.74
N VAL A 14 -14.01 1.40 -6.06
CA VAL A 14 -12.66 1.50 -5.48
C VAL A 14 -12.46 0.51 -4.34
N PHE A 15 -13.49 0.27 -3.53
CA PHE A 15 -13.45 -0.73 -2.47
C PHE A 15 -13.27 -2.15 -3.04
N PHE A 16 -14.07 -2.55 -4.03
CA PHE A 16 -13.94 -3.86 -4.69
C PHE A 16 -12.57 -4.01 -5.34
N TYR A 17 -12.11 -2.97 -6.03
CA TYR A 17 -10.78 -2.95 -6.63
C TYR A 17 -9.69 -3.22 -5.59
N ASN A 18 -9.73 -2.54 -4.44
CA ASN A 18 -8.73 -2.71 -3.39
C ASN A 18 -8.77 -4.13 -2.78
N ILE A 19 -9.95 -4.74 -2.62
CA ILE A 19 -10.05 -6.12 -2.14
C ILE A 19 -9.46 -7.09 -3.15
N VAL A 20 -9.83 -6.97 -4.42
CA VAL A 20 -9.31 -7.82 -5.49
C VAL A 20 -7.80 -7.67 -5.63
N ALA A 21 -7.29 -6.44 -5.53
CA ALA A 21 -5.86 -6.21 -5.55
C ALA A 21 -5.16 -6.85 -4.35
N ALA A 22 -5.70 -6.70 -3.13
CA ALA A 22 -5.14 -7.31 -1.93
C ALA A 22 -5.11 -8.85 -2.02
N THR A 23 -6.19 -9.48 -2.53
CA THR A 23 -6.24 -10.94 -2.70
C THR A 23 -5.27 -11.44 -3.77
N LEU A 24 -5.11 -10.70 -4.88
CA LEU A 24 -4.14 -11.03 -5.92
C LEU A 24 -2.70 -10.95 -5.42
N TRP A 25 -2.35 -9.90 -4.66
CA TRP A 25 -1.03 -9.78 -4.04
C TRP A 25 -0.77 -10.87 -3.00
N PHE A 26 -1.79 -11.23 -2.20
CA PHE A 26 -1.69 -12.34 -1.26
C PHE A 26 -1.51 -13.69 -1.99
N CYS A 27 -2.25 -13.93 -3.07
CA CYS A 27 -2.10 -15.12 -3.90
C CYS A 27 -0.72 -15.18 -4.55
N CYS A 28 -0.19 -14.04 -5.02
CA CYS A 28 1.17 -13.93 -5.55
C CYS A 28 2.21 -14.36 -4.52
N PHE A 29 2.06 -13.86 -3.29
CA PHE A 29 2.92 -14.21 -2.17
C PHE A 29 2.81 -15.70 -1.80
N GLY A 30 1.59 -16.23 -1.71
CA GLY A 30 1.36 -17.64 -1.43
C GLY A 30 1.98 -18.56 -2.49
N ARG A 31 1.78 -18.24 -3.78
CA ARG A 31 2.39 -18.96 -4.90
C ARG A 31 3.92 -18.92 -4.83
N PHE A 32 4.50 -17.76 -4.51
CA PHE A 32 5.94 -17.63 -4.31
C PHE A 32 6.46 -18.51 -3.15
N LEU A 33 5.75 -18.52 -2.01
CA LEU A 33 6.13 -19.29 -0.83
C LEU A 33 6.05 -20.80 -1.06
N ILE A 34 5.12 -21.26 -1.91
CA ILE A 34 5.01 -22.67 -2.32
C ILE A 34 6.10 -23.04 -3.34
N LEU A 35 6.35 -22.18 -4.34
CA LEU A 35 7.31 -22.49 -5.41
C LEU A 35 8.76 -22.49 -4.94
N LEU A 36 9.11 -21.69 -3.92
CA LEU A 36 10.47 -21.59 -3.41
C LEU A 36 11.05 -22.92 -2.90
N PRO A 37 10.36 -23.69 -2.02
CA PRO A 37 10.81 -25.02 -1.60
C PRO A 37 10.63 -26.10 -2.67
N LEU A 38 9.63 -25.98 -3.55
CA LEU A 38 9.23 -27.05 -4.47
C LEU A 38 10.09 -27.12 -5.75
N VAL A 39 10.42 -25.96 -6.30
CA VAL A 39 11.06 -25.81 -7.63
C VAL A 39 12.50 -25.28 -7.51
N GLY A 40 12.83 -24.71 -6.35
CA GLY A 40 14.11 -24.06 -6.10
C GLY A 40 14.28 -22.75 -6.89
N ARG A 41 15.30 -21.98 -6.52
CA ARG A 41 15.57 -20.62 -7.06
C ARG A 41 15.80 -20.59 -8.58
N ARG A 42 16.22 -21.71 -9.17
CA ARG A 42 16.69 -21.80 -10.57
C ARG A 42 15.55 -21.79 -11.60
N PHE A 43 14.40 -22.35 -11.26
CA PHE A 43 13.22 -22.43 -12.14
C PHE A 43 12.04 -21.59 -11.64
N LEU A 44 12.23 -20.89 -10.51
CA LEU A 44 11.27 -19.94 -9.94
C LEU A 44 10.70 -18.93 -10.98
N PRO A 45 11.51 -18.33 -11.88
CA PRO A 45 11.00 -17.37 -12.85
C PRO A 45 9.96 -17.96 -13.81
N GLY A 46 10.13 -19.21 -14.26
CA GLY A 46 9.20 -19.83 -15.21
C GLY A 46 7.80 -20.09 -14.61
N GLY A 47 7.70 -20.20 -13.29
CA GLY A 47 6.44 -20.43 -12.60
C GLY A 47 5.77 -19.18 -12.03
N ILE A 48 6.50 -18.09 -11.75
CA ILE A 48 5.95 -16.90 -11.05
C ILE A 48 5.90 -15.65 -11.92
N ALA A 49 6.76 -15.52 -12.93
CA ALA A 49 6.99 -14.25 -13.61
C ALA A 49 5.73 -13.72 -14.30
N ASP A 50 5.01 -14.57 -15.05
CA ASP A 50 3.79 -14.15 -15.75
C ASP A 50 2.73 -13.59 -14.80
N PHE A 51 2.49 -14.28 -13.68
CA PHE A 51 1.53 -13.83 -12.68
C PHE A 51 2.00 -12.54 -12.00
N PHE A 52 3.29 -12.47 -11.64
CA PHE A 52 3.87 -11.31 -10.99
C PHE A 52 3.84 -10.07 -11.91
N HIS A 53 4.11 -10.22 -13.21
CA HIS A 53 4.04 -9.13 -14.17
C HIS A 53 2.62 -8.55 -14.27
N VAL A 54 1.59 -9.41 -14.34
CA VAL A 54 0.20 -8.96 -14.36
C VAL A 54 -0.17 -8.24 -13.06
N VAL A 55 0.23 -8.80 -11.91
CA VAL A 55 -0.05 -8.22 -10.58
C VAL A 55 0.68 -6.88 -10.39
N SER A 56 1.88 -6.72 -10.98
CA SER A 56 2.65 -5.47 -10.95
C SER A 56 1.98 -4.29 -11.68
N LEU A 57 1.00 -4.56 -12.54
CA LEU A 57 0.20 -3.52 -13.21
C LEU A 57 -0.94 -2.99 -12.34
N LEU A 58 -1.30 -3.69 -11.26
CA LEU A 58 -2.38 -3.25 -10.37
C LEU A 58 -2.12 -1.84 -9.80
N PRO A 59 -0.94 -1.48 -9.25
CA PRO A 59 -0.69 -0.12 -8.78
C PRO A 59 -0.92 0.97 -9.85
N LEU A 60 -0.60 0.66 -11.11
CA LEU A 60 -0.84 1.55 -12.23
C LEU A 60 -2.35 1.70 -12.50
N ILE A 61 -3.07 0.58 -12.66
CA ILE A 61 -4.52 0.56 -12.91
C ILE A 61 -5.27 1.22 -11.75
N GLY A 62 -4.90 0.91 -10.50
CA GLY A 62 -5.51 1.46 -9.30
C GLY A 62 -5.37 2.98 -9.22
N SER A 63 -4.24 3.53 -9.67
CA SER A 63 -4.09 4.98 -9.75
C SER A 63 -5.11 5.61 -10.72
N ILE A 64 -5.34 4.97 -11.88
CA ILE A 64 -6.33 5.42 -12.87
C ILE A 64 -7.75 5.30 -12.32
N VAL A 65 -8.09 4.18 -11.69
CA VAL A 65 -9.40 3.95 -11.05
C VAL A 65 -9.69 5.00 -9.98
N VAL A 66 -8.73 5.28 -9.10
CA VAL A 66 -8.91 6.28 -8.04
C VAL A 66 -9.06 7.70 -8.60
N LYS A 67 -8.30 8.04 -9.66
CA LYS A 67 -8.46 9.35 -10.34
C LYS A 67 -9.86 9.48 -10.94
N LEU A 68 -10.31 8.46 -11.66
CA LEU A 68 -11.61 8.47 -12.34
C LEU A 68 -12.78 8.50 -11.34
N ALA A 69 -12.68 7.71 -10.25
CA ALA A 69 -13.78 7.53 -9.31
C ALA A 69 -13.85 8.58 -8.18
N LEU A 70 -12.71 9.07 -7.67
CA LEU A 70 -12.68 9.93 -6.47
C LEU A 70 -12.11 11.34 -6.69
N TYR A 71 -11.11 11.50 -7.56
CA TYR A 71 -10.37 12.76 -7.68
C TYR A 71 -10.17 13.18 -9.14
N PRO A 72 -11.16 13.83 -9.76
CA PRO A 72 -11.02 14.33 -11.13
C PRO A 72 -9.95 15.44 -11.26
N ARG A 73 -9.55 16.10 -10.16
CA ARG A 73 -8.51 17.13 -10.15
C ARG A 73 -7.13 16.57 -9.78
N TRP A 74 -6.09 17.07 -10.47
CA TRP A 74 -4.70 16.70 -10.23
C TRP A 74 -4.24 17.11 -8.83
N LYS A 75 -3.76 16.13 -8.06
CA LYS A 75 -3.11 16.33 -6.75
C LYS A 75 -1.68 15.79 -6.81
N LYS A 76 -0.73 16.44 -6.12
CA LYS A 76 0.67 15.97 -6.02
C LYS A 76 0.79 14.53 -5.49
N SER A 77 -0.16 14.10 -4.65
CA SER A 77 -0.20 12.71 -4.17
C SER A 77 -0.48 11.67 -5.26
N TYR A 78 -1.23 12.05 -6.30
CA TYR A 78 -1.54 11.17 -7.43
C TYR A 78 -0.32 10.95 -8.33
N LEU A 79 0.43 12.03 -8.63
CA LEU A 79 1.66 11.94 -9.43
C LEU A 79 2.64 10.93 -8.85
N TRP A 80 2.80 10.92 -7.53
CA TRP A 80 3.64 9.95 -6.83
C TRP A 80 3.17 8.49 -7.01
N SER A 81 1.85 8.26 -6.96
CA SER A 81 1.30 6.92 -7.13
C SER A 81 1.46 6.44 -8.57
N LEU A 82 1.24 7.35 -9.52
CA LEU A 82 1.37 7.08 -10.95
C LEU A 82 2.82 6.79 -11.33
N SER A 83 3.77 7.61 -10.89
CA SER A 83 5.19 7.40 -11.16
C SER A 83 5.69 6.06 -10.62
N ASN A 84 5.22 5.68 -9.43
CA ASN A 84 5.56 4.39 -8.83
C ASN A 84 4.97 3.21 -9.62
N GLY A 85 3.73 3.32 -10.10
CA GLY A 85 3.11 2.31 -10.98
C GLY A 85 3.84 2.17 -12.32
N ILE A 86 4.24 3.30 -12.93
CA ILE A 86 5.04 3.31 -14.18
C ILE A 86 6.40 2.66 -13.94
N LYS A 87 7.09 3.00 -12.84
CA LYS A 87 8.37 2.39 -12.46
C LYS A 87 8.27 0.87 -12.36
N MET A 88 7.21 0.36 -11.71
CA MET A 88 7.01 -1.08 -11.58
C MET A 88 6.75 -1.77 -12.91
N ALA A 89 5.88 -1.19 -13.74
CA ALA A 89 5.61 -1.71 -15.07
C ALA A 89 6.89 -1.72 -15.94
N TRP A 90 7.67 -0.63 -15.89
CA TRP A 90 8.97 -0.55 -16.55
C TRP A 90 9.94 -1.62 -16.08
N LEU A 91 10.06 -1.84 -14.76
CA LEU A 91 10.96 -2.87 -14.25
C LEU A 91 10.53 -4.28 -14.70
N CYS A 92 9.23 -4.59 -14.64
CA CYS A 92 8.71 -5.91 -14.99
C CYS A 92 8.77 -6.19 -16.51
N TYR A 93 8.40 -5.24 -17.35
CA TYR A 93 8.36 -5.45 -18.81
C TYR A 93 9.65 -5.02 -19.52
N GLY A 94 10.34 -4.00 -19.02
CA GLY A 94 11.55 -3.45 -19.64
C GLY A 94 12.85 -4.08 -19.18
N VAL A 95 12.93 -4.58 -17.94
CA VAL A 95 14.19 -5.15 -17.36
C VAL A 95 14.04 -6.65 -17.12
N ILE A 96 12.95 -6.99 -16.43
CA ILE A 96 12.30 -8.28 -16.20
C ILE A 96 12.28 -9.28 -17.37
N PHE A 97 11.31 -9.00 -18.24
CA PHE A 97 10.84 -9.82 -19.34
C PHE A 97 11.89 -10.12 -20.43
N PRO A 98 12.74 -9.17 -20.87
CA PRO A 98 13.70 -9.45 -21.94
C PRO A 98 14.83 -10.39 -21.52
N HIS A 99 15.14 -10.44 -20.23
CA HIS A 99 16.34 -11.11 -19.71
C HIS A 99 16.00 -12.12 -18.60
N PRO A 100 15.39 -13.28 -18.94
CA PRO A 100 14.97 -14.28 -17.95
C PRO A 100 16.12 -14.89 -17.14
N ARG A 101 17.38 -14.71 -17.56
CA ARG A 101 18.55 -15.16 -16.79
C ARG A 101 18.75 -14.36 -15.50
N ILE A 102 18.36 -13.07 -15.49
CA ILE A 102 18.51 -12.18 -14.33
C ILE A 102 17.61 -12.62 -13.17
N ALA A 103 16.41 -13.12 -13.50
CA ALA A 103 15.41 -13.55 -12.54
C ALA A 103 15.82 -14.79 -11.71
N ARG A 104 16.92 -15.46 -12.07
CA ARG A 104 17.51 -16.58 -11.30
C ARG A 104 18.25 -16.12 -10.05
N HIS A 105 18.61 -14.84 -9.97
CA HIS A 105 19.35 -14.29 -8.85
C HIS A 105 18.45 -14.12 -7.61
N THR A 106 19.02 -14.27 -6.42
CA THR A 106 18.30 -14.14 -5.14
C THR A 106 17.60 -12.77 -4.99
N SER A 107 18.13 -11.73 -5.64
CA SER A 107 17.53 -10.39 -5.67
C SER A 107 16.11 -10.39 -6.21
N TYR A 108 15.78 -11.25 -7.19
CA TYR A 108 14.42 -11.33 -7.73
C TYR A 108 13.41 -11.84 -6.68
N SER A 109 13.81 -12.83 -5.87
CA SER A 109 12.99 -13.33 -4.76
C SER A 109 12.77 -12.27 -3.66
N ILE A 110 13.81 -11.48 -3.34
CA ILE A 110 13.73 -10.37 -2.39
C ILE A 110 12.78 -9.28 -2.93
N LEU A 111 12.88 -8.96 -4.22
CA LEU A 111 12.01 -8.00 -4.88
C LEU A 111 10.54 -8.41 -4.77
N ILE A 112 10.21 -9.64 -5.18
CA ILE A 112 8.84 -10.18 -5.12
C ILE A 112 8.32 -10.12 -3.68
N THR A 113 9.11 -10.61 -2.72
CA THR A 113 8.71 -10.63 -1.30
C THR A 113 8.40 -9.23 -0.79
N SER A 114 9.29 -8.27 -1.07
CA SER A 114 9.12 -6.89 -0.63
C SER A 114 7.86 -6.25 -1.25
N TRP A 115 7.68 -6.40 -2.56
CA TRP A 115 6.52 -5.83 -3.27
C TRP A 115 5.21 -6.46 -2.81
N CYS A 116 5.17 -7.79 -2.67
CA CYS A 116 3.98 -8.48 -2.19
C CYS A 116 3.57 -8.02 -0.80
N ILE A 117 4.50 -7.93 0.14
CA ILE A 117 4.21 -7.46 1.51
C ILE A 117 3.74 -6.01 1.50
N GLN A 118 4.44 -5.13 0.76
CA GLN A 118 4.11 -3.71 0.67
C GLN A 118 2.69 -3.49 0.13
N TYR A 119 2.36 -4.12 -0.99
CA TYR A 119 1.08 -3.91 -1.65
C TYR A 119 -0.06 -4.62 -0.95
N PHE A 120 0.18 -5.79 -0.34
CA PHE A 120 -0.82 -6.46 0.47
C PHE A 120 -1.29 -5.58 1.64
N ILE A 121 -0.35 -4.97 2.38
CA ILE A 121 -0.66 -4.06 3.49
C ILE A 121 -1.37 -2.80 2.97
N HIS A 122 -0.87 -2.22 1.89
CA HIS A 122 -1.42 -1.01 1.27
C HIS A 122 -2.88 -1.18 0.86
N TYR A 123 -3.17 -2.16 0.00
CA TYR A 123 -4.53 -2.37 -0.49
C TYR A 123 -5.50 -2.79 0.62
N SER A 124 -5.03 -3.59 1.59
CA SER A 124 -5.80 -3.92 2.78
C SER A 124 -6.17 -2.66 3.56
N TYR A 125 -5.19 -1.78 3.85
CA TYR A 125 -5.44 -0.52 4.55
C TYR A 125 -6.46 0.36 3.82
N TYR A 126 -6.33 0.51 2.50
CA TYR A 126 -7.28 1.31 1.71
C TYR A 126 -8.67 0.70 1.62
N ALA A 127 -8.80 -0.63 1.53
CA ALA A 127 -10.09 -1.30 1.56
C ALA A 127 -10.84 -1.02 2.87
N PHE A 128 -10.17 -1.16 4.03
CA PHE A 128 -10.75 -0.85 5.34
C PHE A 128 -11.07 0.65 5.48
N ARG A 129 -10.20 1.53 4.97
CA ARG A 129 -10.39 2.97 5.03
C ARG A 129 -11.63 3.41 4.26
N VAL A 130 -11.86 2.86 3.07
CA VAL A 130 -13.03 3.20 2.24
C VAL A 130 -14.31 2.69 2.92
N LYS A 131 -14.35 1.43 3.36
CA LYS A 131 -15.56 0.82 3.94
C LYS A 131 -15.99 1.44 5.27
N THR A 132 -15.06 1.65 6.18
CA THR A 132 -15.40 1.97 7.58
C THR A 132 -15.17 3.45 7.91
N LYS A 133 -14.54 4.24 7.02
CA LYS A 133 -14.02 5.60 7.26
C LYS A 133 -13.06 5.72 8.47
N ARG A 134 -12.92 4.65 9.26
CA ARG A 134 -11.99 4.41 10.36
C ARG A 134 -11.25 3.10 10.07
N SER A 135 -9.94 3.20 9.86
CA SER A 135 -9.06 2.02 9.83
C SER A 135 -8.72 1.61 11.28
N PRO A 136 -8.51 0.30 11.58
CA PRO A 136 -7.98 -0.12 12.87
C PRO A 136 -6.56 0.45 13.12
N LEU A 137 -6.20 0.65 14.39
CA LEU A 137 -4.91 1.22 14.79
C LEU A 137 -3.72 0.38 14.30
N PHE A 138 -3.85 -0.94 14.34
CA PHE A 138 -2.82 -1.88 13.89
C PHE A 138 -2.52 -1.74 12.39
N LEU A 139 -3.54 -1.73 11.52
CA LEU A 139 -3.32 -1.56 10.07
C LEU A 139 -2.74 -0.19 9.73
N LEU A 140 -3.15 0.86 10.44
CA LEU A 140 -2.55 2.19 10.28
C LEU A 140 -1.05 2.14 10.60
N TRP A 141 -0.69 1.50 11.72
CA TRP A 141 0.70 1.37 12.14
C TRP A 141 1.53 0.57 11.13
N PHE A 142 1.02 -0.55 10.63
CA PHE A 142 1.69 -1.35 9.61
C PHE A 142 1.91 -0.57 8.31
N GLU A 143 0.89 0.08 7.76
CA GLU A 143 1.00 0.86 6.51
C GLU A 143 2.09 1.94 6.60
N TYR A 144 2.18 2.63 7.74
CA TYR A 144 3.14 3.71 7.93
C TYR A 144 4.52 3.27 8.44
N ASN A 145 4.72 2.02 8.84
CA ASN A 145 6.02 1.52 9.28
C ASN A 145 6.65 0.53 8.30
N ASN A 146 5.86 -0.18 7.50
CA ASN A 146 6.35 -1.19 6.58
C ASN A 146 7.39 -0.66 5.59
N PHE A 147 7.28 0.62 5.21
CA PHE A 147 8.24 1.26 4.30
C PHE A 147 9.68 1.21 4.80
N TYR A 148 9.94 1.13 6.11
CA TYR A 148 11.31 1.05 6.62
C TYR A 148 12.02 -0.25 6.23
N LEU A 149 11.26 -1.33 6.03
CA LEU A 149 11.79 -2.63 5.63
C LEU A 149 11.65 -2.81 4.12
N THR A 150 10.42 -2.72 3.59
CA THR A 150 10.17 -3.05 2.18
C THR A 150 10.90 -2.13 1.21
N TYR A 151 10.99 -0.83 1.52
CA TYR A 151 11.63 0.12 0.62
C TYR A 151 13.13 -0.18 0.39
N PRO A 152 14.01 -0.30 1.42
CA PRO A 152 15.41 -0.63 1.18
C PRO A 152 15.61 -2.02 0.56
N PHE A 153 14.81 -3.02 0.95
CA PHE A 153 14.90 -4.36 0.35
C PHE A 153 14.52 -4.34 -1.14
N ALA A 154 13.44 -3.64 -1.50
CA ALA A 154 13.05 -3.46 -2.90
C ALA A 154 14.15 -2.70 -3.64
N LEU A 155 14.63 -1.58 -3.08
CA LEU A 155 15.62 -0.73 -3.72
C LEU A 155 16.93 -1.47 -4.06
N VAL A 156 17.49 -2.18 -3.09
CA VAL A 156 18.71 -2.97 -3.29
C VAL A 156 18.48 -4.06 -4.33
N ALA A 157 17.33 -4.74 -4.28
CA ALA A 157 16.99 -5.75 -5.26
C ALA A 157 16.85 -5.17 -6.69
N GLU A 158 16.18 -4.01 -6.84
CA GLU A 158 16.04 -3.31 -8.12
C GLU A 158 17.39 -2.88 -8.69
N MET A 159 18.28 -2.32 -7.86
CA MET A 159 19.63 -1.94 -8.28
C MET A 159 20.45 -3.13 -8.76
N ILE A 160 20.39 -4.27 -8.04
CA ILE A 160 21.12 -5.48 -8.45
C ILE A 160 20.56 -6.04 -9.76
N LEU A 161 19.23 -6.06 -9.93
CA LEU A 161 18.60 -6.53 -11.17
C LEU A 161 18.92 -5.62 -12.35
N LEU A 162 18.93 -4.30 -12.15
CA LEU A 162 19.37 -3.34 -13.15
C LEU A 162 20.84 -3.55 -13.52
N PHE A 163 21.73 -3.63 -12.54
CA PHE A 163 23.15 -3.87 -12.77
C PHE A 163 23.41 -5.16 -13.55
N LEU A 164 22.71 -6.24 -13.18
CA LEU A 164 22.82 -7.51 -13.88
C LEU A 164 22.23 -7.44 -15.30
N SER A 165 21.24 -6.58 -15.54
CA SER A 165 20.70 -6.33 -16.88
C SER A 165 21.67 -5.63 -17.82
N LEU A 166 22.55 -4.76 -17.31
CA LEU A 166 23.58 -4.11 -18.15
C LEU A 166 24.51 -5.16 -18.78
N GLY A 167 24.81 -6.26 -18.07
CA GLY A 167 25.68 -7.32 -18.57
C GLY A 167 25.07 -8.21 -19.66
N PHE A 168 23.78 -8.05 -19.99
CA PHE A 168 23.10 -8.82 -21.03
C PHE A 168 22.74 -8.01 -22.27
N VAL A 169 22.86 -6.67 -22.22
CA VAL A 169 22.55 -5.79 -23.34
C VAL A 169 23.82 -5.60 -24.19
N GLU A 170 23.65 -5.52 -25.51
CA GLU A 170 24.76 -5.21 -26.42
C GLU A 170 25.35 -3.83 -26.12
N GLU A 171 26.68 -3.78 -26.07
CA GLU A 171 27.42 -2.53 -25.92
C GLU A 171 27.07 -1.57 -27.08
N ASP A 172 26.89 -0.28 -26.77
CA ASP A 172 26.48 0.79 -27.70
C ASP A 172 25.05 0.79 -28.24
N SER A 173 24.17 -0.06 -27.71
CA SER A 173 22.73 0.08 -27.96
C SER A 173 22.13 1.30 -27.24
N ILE A 174 21.15 1.96 -27.84
CA ILE A 174 20.35 3.03 -27.20
C ILE A 174 19.79 2.56 -25.84
N TYR A 175 19.46 1.26 -25.73
CA TYR A 175 18.99 0.66 -24.50
C TYR A 175 20.04 0.62 -23.38
N ASP A 176 21.33 0.40 -23.71
CA ASP A 176 22.42 0.41 -22.71
C ASP A 176 22.59 1.82 -22.11
N TYR A 177 22.60 2.85 -22.95
CA TYR A 177 22.67 4.24 -22.49
C TYR A 177 21.48 4.62 -21.58
N VAL A 178 20.27 4.18 -21.92
CA VAL A 178 19.08 4.38 -21.08
C VAL A 178 19.22 3.66 -19.75
N LEU A 179 19.63 2.39 -19.75
CA LEU A 179 19.80 1.61 -18.51
C LEU A 179 20.89 2.20 -17.60
N ARG A 180 22.03 2.63 -18.16
CA ARG A 180 23.10 3.33 -17.42
C ARG A 180 22.60 4.65 -16.83
N GLY A 181 21.86 5.44 -17.62
CA GLY A 181 21.25 6.69 -17.17
C GLY A 181 20.28 6.48 -16.00
N VAL A 182 19.40 5.47 -16.11
CA VAL A 182 18.45 5.11 -15.05
C VAL A 182 19.17 4.61 -13.81
N PHE A 183 20.22 3.81 -13.95
CA PHE A 183 21.03 3.31 -12.84
C PHE A 183 21.69 4.45 -12.05
N LEU A 184 22.26 5.45 -12.76
CA LEU A 184 22.85 6.64 -12.14
C LEU A 184 21.80 7.51 -11.44
N LEU A 185 20.63 7.71 -12.06
CA LEU A 185 19.53 8.45 -11.43
C LEU A 185 18.90 7.71 -10.25
N TYR A 186 19.15 6.41 -10.11
CA TYR A 186 18.48 5.60 -9.09
C TYR A 186 18.82 6.05 -7.67
N ILE A 187 20.08 6.38 -7.39
CA ILE A 187 20.57 6.83 -6.08
C ILE A 187 19.97 8.19 -5.66
N PRO A 188 20.03 9.27 -6.48
CA PRO A 188 19.43 10.54 -6.08
C PRO A 188 17.90 10.44 -5.96
N VAL A 189 17.24 9.73 -6.88
CA VAL A 189 15.77 9.53 -6.82
C VAL A 189 15.39 8.78 -5.54
N ALA A 190 16.17 7.76 -5.15
CA ALA A 190 15.97 7.02 -3.92
C ALA A 190 16.04 7.90 -2.67
N TYR A 191 17.04 8.77 -2.61
CA TYR A 191 17.23 9.68 -1.48
C TYR A 191 16.03 10.64 -1.34
N PHE A 192 15.61 11.28 -2.43
CA PHE A 192 14.43 12.15 -2.42
C PHE A 192 13.14 11.40 -2.08
N ALA A 193 12.97 10.21 -2.64
CA ALA A 193 11.83 9.34 -2.37
C ALA A 193 11.71 8.99 -0.89
N TRP A 194 12.83 8.64 -0.26
CA TRP A 194 12.91 8.33 1.17
C TRP A 194 12.53 9.53 2.04
N GLY A 195 13.04 10.73 1.72
CA GLY A 195 12.69 11.96 2.42
C GLY A 195 11.19 12.25 2.34
N HIS A 196 10.62 12.15 1.13
CA HIS A 196 9.19 12.36 0.90
C HIS A 196 8.32 11.31 1.60
N LEU A 197 8.75 10.04 1.70
CA LEU A 197 8.04 9.00 2.46
C LEU A 197 8.02 9.29 3.96
N LYS A 198 9.15 9.71 4.53
CA LYS A 198 9.25 10.12 5.95
C LYS A 198 8.34 11.29 6.27
N GLU A 199 8.34 12.30 5.41
CA GLU A 199 7.49 13.48 5.59
C GLU A 199 6.01 13.12 5.49
N ARG A 200 5.63 12.30 4.50
CA ARG A 200 4.26 11.78 4.37
C ARG A 200 3.82 11.01 5.60
N LYS A 201 4.71 10.18 6.17
CA LYS A 201 4.43 9.45 7.40
C LYS A 201 4.13 10.44 8.52
N ARG A 202 5.04 11.37 8.78
CA ARG A 202 4.92 12.34 9.88
C ARG A 202 3.62 13.13 9.80
N VAL A 203 3.33 13.72 8.64
CA VAL A 203 2.13 14.56 8.46
C VAL A 203 0.86 13.74 8.61
N LYS A 204 0.70 12.66 7.83
CA LYS A 204 -0.56 11.91 7.81
C LYS A 204 -0.79 11.09 9.07
N TYR A 205 0.25 10.53 9.66
CA TYR A 205 0.14 9.74 10.88
C TYR A 205 -0.28 10.62 12.07
N THR A 206 0.36 11.78 12.22
CA THR A 206 0.01 12.74 13.27
C THR A 206 -1.41 13.28 13.09
N GLU A 207 -1.79 13.66 11.86
CA GLU A 207 -3.15 14.16 11.57
C GLU A 207 -4.23 13.12 11.92
N VAL A 208 -3.99 11.84 11.62
CA VAL A 208 -4.94 10.76 11.94
C VAL A 208 -5.03 10.51 13.44
N LEU A 209 -3.91 10.57 14.16
CA LEU A 209 -3.89 10.41 15.62
C LEU A 209 -4.60 11.57 16.32
N GLU A 210 -4.36 12.79 15.87
CA GLU A 210 -5.01 13.99 16.40
C GLU A 210 -6.52 13.92 16.23
N LYS A 211 -7.02 13.61 15.02
CA LYS A 211 -8.46 13.43 14.76
C LYS A 211 -9.08 12.35 15.65
N ARG A 212 -8.35 11.26 15.92
CA ARG A 212 -8.81 10.21 16.85
C ARG A 212 -8.83 10.68 18.29
N ASN A 213 -7.83 11.44 18.74
CA ASN A 213 -7.78 12.01 20.08
C ASN A 213 -8.92 13.02 20.30
N VAL A 214 -9.15 13.94 19.37
CA VAL A 214 -10.29 14.88 19.42
C VAL A 214 -11.61 14.13 19.49
N THR A 215 -11.80 13.08 18.68
CA THR A 215 -13.03 12.28 18.74
C THR A 215 -13.19 11.54 20.07
N ARG A 216 -12.09 11.02 20.65
CA ARG A 216 -12.11 10.37 21.97
C ARG A 216 -12.45 11.35 23.08
N ILE A 217 -11.83 12.53 23.09
CA ILE A 217 -12.10 13.59 24.07
C ILE A 217 -13.57 14.03 23.98
N ARG A 218 -14.07 14.27 22.77
CA ARG A 218 -15.49 14.61 22.55
C ARG A 218 -16.44 13.51 23.06
N ASN A 219 -16.13 12.25 22.80
CA ASN A 219 -16.94 11.14 23.30
C ASN A 219 -16.88 11.02 24.83
N ASN A 220 -15.73 11.25 25.45
CA ASN A 220 -15.59 11.26 26.90
C ASN A 220 -16.34 12.43 27.54
N GLN A 221 -16.29 13.63 26.95
CA GLN A 221 -17.06 14.79 27.40
C GLN A 221 -18.56 14.52 27.35
N ASN A 222 -19.07 13.99 26.22
CA ASN A 222 -20.47 13.62 26.08
C ASN A 222 -20.90 12.45 26.99
N GLY A 223 -19.97 11.54 27.32
CA GLY A 223 -20.21 10.46 28.28
C GLY A 223 -20.28 10.98 29.72
N SER A 224 -19.40 11.91 30.10
CA SER A 224 -19.40 12.55 31.43
C SER A 224 -20.59 13.48 31.63
N SER A 225 -21.07 14.22 30.62
CA SER A 225 -22.29 15.03 30.76
C SER A 225 -23.56 14.19 30.88
N ASN A 226 -23.60 13.00 30.26
CA ASN A 226 -24.69 12.04 30.48
C ASN A 226 -24.58 11.27 31.82
N ALA A 227 -23.36 11.08 32.34
CA ALA A 227 -23.11 10.43 33.63
C ALA A 227 -23.14 11.41 34.83
N ALA A 228 -23.12 12.72 34.60
CA ALA A 228 -23.25 13.77 35.62
C ALA A 228 -24.72 14.12 35.95
N ASN A 229 -25.70 13.52 35.26
CA ASN A 229 -27.12 13.53 35.66
C ASN A 229 -27.64 12.14 36.09
N PRO A 230 -27.05 11.44 37.09
CA PRO A 230 -27.66 10.24 37.64
C PRO A 230 -28.68 10.55 38.75
N THR A 231 -28.87 11.81 39.15
CA THR A 231 -29.68 12.18 40.33
C THR A 231 -31.03 12.84 40.04
N THR A 232 -31.38 13.16 38.78
CA THR A 232 -32.69 13.79 38.50
C THR A 232 -33.78 12.78 38.16
N ALA A 233 -33.43 11.56 37.72
CA ALA A 233 -34.43 10.53 37.41
C ALA A 233 -34.98 9.83 38.67
N THR A 234 -34.16 9.65 39.71
CA THR A 234 -34.59 8.95 40.95
C THR A 234 -35.28 9.87 41.96
N SER A 235 -35.09 11.19 41.87
CA SER A 235 -35.75 12.15 42.77
C SER A 235 -37.13 12.58 42.31
N ILE A 236 -37.48 12.34 41.03
CA ILE A 236 -38.82 12.64 40.49
C ILE A 236 -39.77 11.46 40.79
N GLU A 237 -39.34 10.21 40.60
CA GLU A 237 -40.18 9.03 40.92
C GLU A 237 -40.48 8.85 42.41
N LEU A 238 -39.60 9.30 43.32
CA LEU A 238 -39.86 9.20 44.78
C LEU A 238 -40.72 10.34 45.35
N ARG A 239 -40.90 11.44 44.60
CA ARG A 239 -41.76 12.56 45.02
C ARG A 239 -43.23 12.34 44.65
N ASP A 240 -43.50 11.62 43.57
CA ASP A 240 -44.87 11.33 43.12
C ASP A 240 -45.55 10.15 43.85
N ILE A 241 -44.81 9.40 44.69
CA ILE A 241 -45.36 8.29 45.50
C ILE A 241 -45.79 8.75 46.91
N GLN A 242 -45.43 9.97 47.31
CA GLN A 242 -45.69 10.46 48.68
C GLN A 242 -46.89 11.42 48.78
N ASP A 243 -47.45 11.82 47.64
CA ASP A 243 -48.58 12.77 47.56
C ASP A 243 -49.85 12.17 46.91
N ASN A 244 -50.05 10.84 46.99
CA ASN A 244 -51.33 10.22 46.62
C ASN A 244 -51.72 9.07 47.56
#